data_AF-A0A3M1A4I9-F1
#
_entry.id   AF-A0A3M1A4I9-F1
#
_cell.length_a   1.000
_cell.length_b   1.000
_cell.length_c   1.000
_cell.angle_alpha   90.00
_cell.angle_beta   90.00
_cell.angle_gamma   90.00
#
_symmetry.space_group_name_H-M   'P 1'
#
loop_
_entity.id
_entity.type
_entity.pdbx_description
1 polymer ?
#
loop_
_entity_poly.entity_id
_entity_poly.type
_entity_poly.pdbx_seq_one_letter_code
_entity_poly.pdbx_strand_id
1 'polypeptide(L)'
;DFTIIHMPGFHAVPEVDGTNSEVFILVHFAKKLVLIGGTSYAGEIKKSVFTILNYILPQDGGGKGERVLSMHCSANVGEKGDVALFFGLSGTGKTTLSADPQRHLIGDDENKKKKKGVFNFEGGCYAKVIRLSPEAEPQIYACTRRFGTILENVVIDPETRLLDLDDASLTENTRAAYPISYIDNALIPGIAGHPTNIVMLTADAFGVMPPISKLTQAQAMYHFLSGYTAKVAGTEKGIGSEPQATFSTCFGAPFMALHPTVYAQLLGEKMTRHKVNCWLINTGWSGGPYGVGSRIKIAYTRAMVTAALTGALDKVPTREDPIFGLHIPETCPNVPAEVLFPKNTWSNKAAYDEQAQKLAAMFKKNFEQFEGYVSEEVKKAGPKK
;
A
#
# COMPACT_ATOMS: atom_id res chain seq x y z
N ASP A 1 22.74 9.56 -13.62
CA ASP A 1 21.47 9.50 -14.37
C ASP A 1 20.55 10.67 -14.08
N PHE A 2 20.12 10.91 -12.84
CA PHE A 2 19.42 12.15 -12.45
C PHE A 2 20.22 12.90 -11.38
N THR A 3 20.00 14.22 -11.26
CA THR A 3 20.54 15.06 -10.19
C THR A 3 19.38 15.65 -9.39
N ILE A 4 19.49 15.62 -8.05
CA ILE A 4 18.54 16.30 -7.16
C ILE A 4 19.28 17.49 -6.54
N ILE A 5 18.73 18.69 -6.71
CA ILE A 5 19.18 19.89 -6.03
C ILE A 5 18.11 20.22 -4.99
N HIS A 6 18.43 19.98 -3.71
CA HIS A 6 17.54 20.26 -2.59
C HIS A 6 18.05 21.49 -1.83
N MET A 7 17.21 22.51 -1.78
CA MET A 7 17.48 23.81 -1.18
C MET A 7 16.31 24.16 -0.25
N PRO A 8 16.17 23.48 0.91
CA PRO A 8 14.99 23.59 1.76
C PRO A 8 14.68 25.02 2.22
N GLY A 9 15.72 25.84 2.43
CA GLY A 9 15.58 27.25 2.82
C GLY A 9 15.46 28.24 1.66
N PHE A 10 15.36 27.79 0.41
CA PHE A 10 15.05 28.65 -0.73
C PHE A 10 13.56 28.61 -1.00
N HIS A 11 12.90 29.76 -0.91
CA HIS A 11 11.45 29.90 -1.05
C HIS A 11 11.14 30.53 -2.41
N ALA A 12 10.25 29.90 -3.18
CA ALA A 12 9.77 30.50 -4.41
C ALA A 12 8.87 31.71 -4.11
N VAL A 13 8.81 32.65 -5.06
CA VAL A 13 7.85 33.77 -5.05
C VAL A 13 6.80 33.47 -6.12
N PRO A 14 5.58 33.04 -5.76
CA PRO A 14 4.57 32.54 -6.73
C PRO A 14 4.34 33.46 -7.93
N GLU A 15 4.29 34.77 -7.71
CA GLU A 15 4.03 35.77 -8.75
C GLU A 15 5.20 35.94 -9.74
N VAL A 16 6.41 35.60 -9.31
CA VAL A 16 7.65 35.71 -10.12
C VAL A 16 7.98 34.38 -10.78
N ASP A 17 7.89 33.29 -10.02
CA ASP A 17 8.37 31.97 -10.41
C ASP A 17 7.28 31.10 -11.05
N GLY A 18 6.00 31.51 -10.96
CA GLY A 18 4.86 30.76 -11.50
C GLY A 18 4.53 29.48 -10.73
N THR A 19 4.90 29.41 -9.45
CA THR A 19 4.60 28.28 -8.56
C THR A 19 3.25 28.48 -7.85
N ASN A 20 2.68 27.40 -7.31
CA ASN A 20 1.43 27.46 -6.54
C ASN A 20 1.63 28.09 -5.13
N SER A 21 2.82 27.95 -4.57
CA SER A 21 3.22 28.50 -3.26
C SER A 21 4.74 28.68 -3.20
N GLU A 22 5.26 29.05 -2.04
CA GLU A 22 6.70 29.10 -1.77
C GLU A 22 7.41 27.74 -1.90
N VAL A 23 6.65 26.64 -1.79
CA VAL A 23 7.16 25.27 -1.90
C VAL A 23 7.10 24.83 -3.36
N PHE A 24 8.19 24.23 -3.84
CA PHE A 24 8.24 23.67 -5.19
C PHE A 24 9.01 22.34 -5.21
N ILE A 25 8.47 21.40 -5.99
CA ILE A 25 9.09 20.11 -6.30
C ILE A 25 8.96 19.94 -7.81
N LEU A 26 10.03 20.24 -8.55
CA LEU A 26 10.02 20.30 -10.01
C LEU A 26 10.87 19.18 -10.60
N VAL A 27 10.24 18.28 -11.36
CA VAL A 27 10.93 17.19 -12.07
C VAL A 27 11.05 17.55 -13.55
N HIS A 28 12.29 17.73 -14.02
CA HIS A 28 12.58 17.97 -15.43
C HIS A 28 13.23 16.73 -16.07
N PHE A 29 12.41 15.88 -16.69
CA PHE A 29 12.86 14.60 -17.27
C PHE A 29 13.95 14.76 -18.34
N ALA A 30 13.82 15.71 -19.27
CA ALA A 30 14.82 15.89 -20.34
C ALA A 30 16.20 16.36 -19.82
N LYS A 31 16.23 17.25 -18.82
CA LYS A 31 17.47 17.67 -18.15
C LYS A 31 17.93 16.71 -17.05
N LYS A 32 17.13 15.68 -16.76
CA LYS A 32 17.35 14.72 -15.68
C LYS A 32 17.64 15.39 -14.33
N LEU A 33 16.81 16.38 -13.99
CA LEU A 33 16.99 17.24 -12.83
C LEU A 33 15.72 17.26 -11.96
N VAL A 34 15.89 17.22 -10.64
CA VAL A 34 14.85 17.53 -9.66
C VAL A 34 15.28 18.75 -8.86
N LEU A 35 14.42 19.75 -8.76
CA LEU A 35 14.60 20.90 -7.88
C LEU A 35 13.58 20.82 -6.75
N ILE A 36 14.04 20.93 -5.51
CA ILE A 36 13.19 20.89 -4.31
C ILE A 36 13.54 22.10 -3.44
N GLY A 37 12.56 22.95 -3.12
CA GLY A 37 12.74 24.11 -2.25
C GLY A 37 11.47 24.48 -1.49
N GLY A 38 11.64 25.31 -0.46
CA GLY A 38 10.59 25.72 0.48
C GLY A 38 10.15 24.63 1.45
N THR A 39 10.78 23.45 1.42
CA THR A 39 10.40 22.29 2.23
C THR A 39 11.59 21.50 2.74
N SER A 40 11.57 21.20 4.04
CA SER A 40 12.54 20.35 4.73
C SER A 40 12.05 18.89 4.88
N TYR A 41 10.87 18.56 4.37
CA TYR A 41 10.31 17.21 4.48
C TYR A 41 11.09 16.21 3.63
N ALA A 42 11.74 15.23 4.26
CA ALA A 42 12.61 14.27 3.57
C ALA A 42 11.85 13.38 2.57
N GLY A 43 10.54 13.23 2.77
CA GLY A 43 9.66 12.48 1.87
C GLY A 43 9.65 13.01 0.43
N GLU A 44 9.91 14.30 0.20
CA GLU A 44 9.97 14.89 -1.15
C GLU A 44 11.14 14.34 -1.96
N ILE A 45 12.30 14.16 -1.33
CA ILE A 45 13.48 13.56 -1.97
C ILE A 45 13.14 12.12 -2.36
N LYS A 46 12.63 11.32 -1.42
CA LYS A 46 12.24 9.93 -1.65
C LYS A 46 11.25 9.81 -2.81
N LYS A 47 10.12 10.54 -2.73
CA LYS A 47 9.01 10.37 -3.66
C LYS A 47 9.27 11.01 -5.03
N SER A 48 10.14 12.02 -5.13
CA SER A 48 10.60 12.51 -6.45
C SER A 48 11.37 11.44 -7.23
N VAL A 49 12.26 10.68 -6.57
CA VAL A 49 12.96 9.53 -7.19
C VAL A 49 11.95 8.47 -7.61
N PHE A 50 10.99 8.14 -6.75
CA PHE A 50 9.95 7.17 -7.10
C PHE A 50 9.14 7.58 -8.32
N THR A 51 8.73 8.85 -8.40
CA THR A 51 8.03 9.41 -9.57
C THR A 51 8.89 9.30 -10.84
N ILE A 52 10.20 9.55 -10.74
CA ILE A 52 11.12 9.36 -11.88
C ILE A 52 11.11 7.90 -12.35
N LEU A 53 11.21 6.96 -11.42
CA LEU A 53 11.21 5.52 -11.73
C LEU A 53 9.86 5.07 -12.31
N ASN A 54 8.75 5.62 -11.82
CA ASN A 54 7.41 5.39 -12.38
C ASN A 54 7.24 5.94 -13.79
N TYR A 55 8.03 6.91 -14.23
CA TYR A 55 8.04 7.38 -15.62
C TYR A 55 8.92 6.51 -16.52
N ILE A 56 10.17 6.28 -16.13
CA ILE A 56 11.19 5.68 -17.01
C ILE A 56 10.96 4.18 -17.18
N LEU A 57 10.71 3.47 -16.07
CA LEU A 57 10.69 2.00 -16.08
C LEU A 57 9.54 1.40 -16.90
N PRO A 58 8.31 1.94 -16.84
CA PRO A 58 7.20 1.38 -17.63
C PRO A 58 7.28 1.65 -19.13
N GLN A 59 8.14 2.58 -19.60
CA GLN A 59 8.22 2.93 -21.03
C GLN A 59 9.18 2.03 -21.80
N ASP A 60 10.45 1.96 -21.40
CA ASP A 60 11.49 1.18 -22.11
C ASP A 60 12.50 0.49 -21.17
N GLY A 61 12.21 0.49 -19.86
CA GLY A 61 13.12 -0.04 -18.85
C GLY A 61 14.38 0.81 -18.63
N GLY A 62 14.35 2.08 -19.01
CA GLY A 62 15.52 2.98 -18.99
C GLY A 62 16.52 2.67 -20.11
N GLY A 63 16.02 2.55 -21.35
CA GLY A 63 16.82 2.23 -22.53
C GLY A 63 17.27 0.77 -22.62
N LYS A 64 16.68 -0.14 -21.84
CA LYS A 64 17.06 -1.56 -21.78
C LYS A 64 16.10 -2.48 -22.56
N GLY A 65 15.11 -1.90 -23.24
CA GLY A 65 14.17 -2.60 -24.12
C GLY A 65 13.13 -3.46 -23.41
N GLU A 66 13.05 -3.43 -22.08
CA GLU A 66 12.08 -4.21 -21.31
C GLU A 66 11.27 -3.29 -20.37
N ARG A 67 9.96 -3.23 -20.58
CA ARG A 67 9.05 -2.51 -19.67
C ARG A 67 9.04 -3.17 -18.30
N VAL A 68 9.34 -2.37 -17.28
CA VAL A 68 9.44 -2.78 -15.88
C VAL A 68 8.30 -2.12 -15.10
N LEU A 69 7.55 -2.95 -14.37
CA LEU A 69 6.52 -2.44 -13.46
C LEU A 69 7.21 -1.94 -12.19
N SER A 70 7.14 -0.63 -11.97
CA SER A 70 7.44 0.04 -10.70
C SER A 70 6.21 -0.05 -9.80
N MET A 71 6.40 -0.35 -8.52
CA MET A 71 5.32 -0.71 -7.60
C MET A 71 5.50 -0.02 -6.25
N HIS A 72 4.42 0.59 -5.75
CA HIS A 72 4.32 1.13 -4.40
C HIS A 72 3.80 0.03 -3.47
N CYS A 73 4.69 -0.85 -3.06
CA CYS A 73 4.39 -2.01 -2.24
C CYS A 73 5.59 -2.43 -1.40
N SER A 74 5.34 -3.01 -0.22
CA SER A 74 6.38 -3.80 0.46
C SER A 74 6.50 -5.17 -0.19
N ALA A 75 7.64 -5.83 0.02
CA ALA A 75 7.93 -7.15 -0.52
C ALA A 75 8.73 -7.99 0.47
N ASN A 76 8.42 -9.29 0.56
CA ASN A 76 9.20 -10.25 1.33
C ASN A 76 9.29 -11.60 0.60
N VAL A 77 10.20 -12.46 1.05
CA VAL A 77 10.43 -13.79 0.49
C VAL A 77 10.48 -14.85 1.60
N GLY A 78 9.77 -15.96 1.39
CA GLY A 78 9.84 -17.12 2.28
C GLY A 78 11.09 -17.97 2.05
N GLU A 79 11.35 -18.92 2.94
CA GLU A 79 12.51 -19.84 2.83
C GLU A 79 12.53 -20.64 1.51
N LYS A 80 11.36 -20.90 0.92
CA LYS A 80 11.24 -21.61 -0.36
C LYS A 80 11.47 -20.71 -1.58
N GLY A 81 11.80 -19.44 -1.37
CA GLY A 81 11.94 -18.45 -2.44
C GLY A 81 10.61 -17.89 -2.97
N ASP A 82 9.49 -18.18 -2.30
CA ASP A 82 8.18 -17.67 -2.65
C ASP A 82 8.09 -16.17 -2.30
N VAL A 83 8.00 -15.31 -3.31
CA VAL A 83 7.97 -13.86 -3.12
C VAL A 83 6.52 -13.37 -3.01
N ALA A 84 6.28 -12.47 -2.04
CA ALA A 84 4.99 -11.80 -1.85
C ALA A 84 5.14 -10.29 -1.97
N LEU A 85 4.17 -9.64 -2.63
CA LEU A 85 4.06 -8.19 -2.74
C LEU A 85 2.84 -7.70 -1.97
N PHE A 86 2.96 -6.60 -1.21
CA PHE A 86 1.87 -6.04 -0.42
C PHE A 86 1.59 -4.60 -0.84
N PHE A 87 0.53 -4.40 -1.60
CA PHE A 87 0.01 -3.09 -1.97
C PHE A 87 -0.96 -2.59 -0.90
N GLY A 88 -1.04 -1.28 -0.74
CA GLY A 88 -1.94 -0.65 0.21
C GLY A 88 -1.56 0.79 0.45
N LEU A 89 -2.46 1.58 1.01
CA LEU A 89 -2.19 2.96 1.36
C LEU A 89 -1.55 3.07 2.75
N SER A 90 -1.26 4.29 3.19
CA SER A 90 -0.77 4.50 4.56
C SER A 90 -1.82 4.02 5.56
N GLY A 91 -1.40 3.34 6.63
CA GLY A 91 -2.30 2.84 7.68
C GLY A 91 -3.07 1.54 7.37
N THR A 92 -2.90 0.95 6.17
CA THR A 92 -3.54 -0.34 5.82
C THR A 92 -2.74 -1.57 6.25
N GLY A 93 -1.63 -1.40 6.98
CA GLY A 93 -0.84 -2.51 7.53
C GLY A 93 0.23 -3.11 6.60
N LYS A 94 0.64 -2.43 5.51
CA LYS A 94 1.72 -2.90 4.62
C LYS A 94 2.97 -3.32 5.39
N THR A 95 3.54 -2.40 6.15
CA THR A 95 4.79 -2.61 6.90
C THR A 95 4.62 -3.73 7.95
N THR A 96 3.55 -3.67 8.74
CA THR A 96 3.22 -4.65 9.79
C THR A 96 3.06 -6.07 9.23
N LEU A 97 2.42 -6.23 8.07
CA LEU A 97 2.17 -7.53 7.45
C LEU A 97 3.35 -8.05 6.62
N SER A 98 4.20 -7.17 6.07
CA SER A 98 5.44 -7.59 5.41
C SER A 98 6.55 -7.96 6.39
N ALA A 99 6.52 -7.41 7.61
CA ALA A 99 7.40 -7.76 8.73
C ALA A 99 6.93 -9.07 9.38
N ASP A 100 7.16 -10.17 8.67
CA ASP A 100 6.90 -11.54 9.12
C ASP A 100 8.23 -12.16 9.58
N PRO A 101 8.34 -12.68 10.81
CA PRO A 101 9.58 -13.28 11.31
C PRO A 101 10.03 -14.50 10.51
N GLN A 102 9.13 -15.17 9.78
CA GLN A 102 9.44 -16.35 8.95
C GLN A 102 9.80 -15.99 7.50
N ARG A 103 9.84 -14.69 7.16
CA ARG A 103 10.07 -14.22 5.79
C ARG A 103 11.11 -13.11 5.80
N HIS A 104 11.98 -13.11 4.79
CA HIS A 104 13.00 -12.08 4.66
C HIS A 104 12.44 -10.85 3.95
N LEU A 105 12.61 -9.67 4.55
CA LEU A 105 12.16 -8.40 3.98
C LEU A 105 13.03 -8.05 2.75
N ILE A 106 12.41 -7.84 1.59
CA ILE A 106 13.11 -7.35 0.39
C ILE A 106 13.16 -5.82 0.41
N GLY A 107 12.03 -5.18 0.71
CA GLY A 107 11.87 -3.73 0.81
C GLY A 107 10.49 -3.36 1.35
N ASP A 108 10.33 -2.19 1.95
CA ASP A 108 9.13 -1.80 2.68
C ASP A 108 8.15 -0.90 1.89
N ASP A 109 8.58 -0.33 0.75
CA ASP A 109 7.75 0.68 0.08
C ASP A 109 7.84 0.65 -1.45
N GLU A 110 9.03 0.49 -2.04
CA GLU A 110 9.21 0.67 -3.49
C GLU A 110 10.02 -0.45 -4.14
N ASN A 111 9.39 -1.14 -5.09
CA ASN A 111 9.97 -2.32 -5.73
C ASN A 111 9.77 -2.30 -7.26
N LYS A 112 10.72 -2.88 -8.01
CA LYS A 112 10.51 -3.23 -9.43
C LYS A 112 10.35 -4.73 -9.65
N LYS A 113 9.57 -5.09 -10.67
CA LYS A 113 9.59 -6.43 -11.29
C LYS A 113 10.34 -6.43 -12.62
N LYS A 114 11.50 -7.11 -12.69
CA LYS A 114 12.31 -7.35 -13.90
C LYS A 114 12.21 -8.83 -14.34
N LYS A 115 12.79 -9.21 -15.50
CA LYS A 115 12.96 -10.61 -15.94
C LYS A 115 13.56 -11.56 -14.89
N LYS A 116 14.40 -11.09 -13.97
CA LYS A 116 15.02 -11.93 -12.93
C LYS A 116 14.24 -11.99 -11.61
N GLY A 117 13.17 -11.18 -11.46
CA GLY A 117 12.38 -11.14 -10.24
C GLY A 117 12.16 -9.73 -9.68
N VAL A 118 11.99 -9.65 -8.36
CA VAL A 118 11.71 -8.43 -7.62
C VAL A 118 12.99 -7.82 -7.05
N PHE A 119 13.08 -6.49 -7.05
CA PHE A 119 14.18 -5.75 -6.46
C PHE A 119 13.67 -4.48 -5.77
N ASN A 120 14.16 -4.25 -4.55
CA ASN A 120 13.92 -3.01 -3.81
C ASN A 120 14.67 -1.84 -4.44
N PHE A 121 14.03 -0.70 -4.67
CA PHE A 121 14.73 0.49 -5.18
C PHE A 121 15.60 1.16 -4.12
N GLU A 122 15.27 0.96 -2.85
CA GLU A 122 15.83 1.70 -1.73
C GLU A 122 16.91 0.90 -1.01
N GLY A 123 17.82 1.61 -0.33
CA GLY A 123 18.82 1.02 0.58
C GLY A 123 18.43 1.14 2.06
N GLY A 124 17.20 1.57 2.35
CA GLY A 124 16.71 1.89 3.68
C GLY A 124 15.19 1.85 3.73
N CYS A 125 14.65 2.18 4.89
CA CYS A 125 13.22 2.29 5.15
C CYS A 125 12.88 3.70 5.63
N TYR A 126 11.65 4.15 5.37
CA TYR A 126 11.12 5.44 5.83
C TYR A 126 9.80 5.27 6.60
N ALA A 127 9.92 4.64 7.77
CA ALA A 127 8.78 4.14 8.53
C ALA A 127 8.04 5.26 9.28
N LYS A 128 6.72 5.11 9.42
CA LYS A 128 5.91 5.90 10.35
C LYS A 128 6.13 5.36 11.76
N VAL A 129 6.37 6.23 12.74
CA VAL A 129 6.73 5.82 14.11
C VAL A 129 5.79 6.35 15.21
N ILE A 130 4.72 7.07 14.84
CA ILE A 130 3.69 7.47 15.81
C ILE A 130 3.02 6.23 16.41
N ARG A 131 2.92 6.18 17.73
CA ARG A 131 2.34 5.09 18.54
C ARG A 131 2.97 3.72 18.24
N LEU A 132 4.24 3.71 17.85
CA LEU A 132 4.99 2.49 17.57
C LEU A 132 5.28 1.74 18.88
N SER A 133 4.86 0.47 18.95
CA SER A 133 5.03 -0.37 20.13
C SER A 133 6.13 -1.43 19.92
N PRO A 134 6.98 -1.68 20.92
CA PRO A 134 7.97 -2.75 20.86
C PRO A 134 7.32 -4.15 20.79
N GLU A 135 6.10 -4.32 21.29
CA GLU A 135 5.35 -5.56 21.20
C GLU A 135 4.79 -5.80 19.79
N ALA A 136 4.28 -4.75 19.13
CA ALA A 136 3.65 -4.84 17.83
C ALA A 136 4.66 -4.92 16.67
N GLU A 137 5.70 -4.08 16.70
CA GLU A 137 6.73 -3.96 15.66
C GLU A 137 8.16 -3.86 16.25
N PRO A 138 8.66 -4.92 16.92
CA PRO A 138 9.90 -4.89 17.69
C PRO A 138 11.14 -4.42 16.90
N GLN A 139 11.28 -4.89 15.65
CA GLN A 139 12.44 -4.55 14.82
C GLN A 139 12.45 -3.06 14.41
N ILE A 140 11.30 -2.51 14.05
CA ILE A 140 11.18 -1.10 13.67
C ILE A 140 11.35 -0.23 14.91
N TYR A 141 10.79 -0.65 16.04
CA TYR A 141 10.97 0.03 17.31
C TYR A 141 12.45 0.09 17.71
N ALA A 142 13.18 -1.02 17.60
CA ALA A 142 14.62 -1.05 17.87
C ALA A 142 15.41 -0.07 16.98
N CYS A 143 15.00 0.14 15.73
CA CYS A 143 15.65 1.10 14.82
C CYS A 143 15.56 2.55 15.35
N THR A 144 14.48 2.93 16.04
CA THR A 144 14.35 4.28 16.62
C THR A 144 15.39 4.60 17.69
N ARG A 145 16.06 3.59 18.23
CA ARG A 145 17.05 3.70 19.33
C ARG A 145 18.47 3.40 18.86
N ARG A 146 18.69 3.37 17.54
CA ARG A 146 19.98 3.01 16.94
C ARG A 146 20.66 4.24 16.36
N PHE A 147 21.96 4.39 16.65
CA PHE A 147 22.79 5.42 16.02
C PHE A 147 22.74 5.30 14.50
N GLY A 148 22.61 6.42 13.78
CA GLY A 148 22.46 6.46 12.32
C GLY A 148 21.01 6.53 11.84
N THR A 149 20.03 6.28 12.70
CA THR A 149 18.61 6.53 12.39
C THR A 149 18.31 8.02 12.49
N ILE A 150 17.60 8.58 11.50
CA ILE A 150 17.08 9.95 11.52
C ILE A 150 15.62 9.89 11.94
N LEU A 151 15.26 10.56 13.04
CA LEU A 151 13.88 10.72 13.50
C LEU A 151 13.35 12.09 13.06
N GLU A 152 12.33 12.09 12.22
CA GLU A 152 11.71 13.31 11.69
C GLU A 152 10.44 13.63 12.51
N ASN A 153 10.42 14.82 13.10
CA ASN A 153 9.29 15.36 13.89
C ASN A 153 8.83 14.50 15.09
N VAL A 154 9.69 13.61 15.60
CA VAL A 154 9.45 12.87 16.84
C VAL A 154 9.77 13.77 18.03
N VAL A 155 8.89 13.81 19.03
CA VAL A 155 9.12 14.58 20.25
C VAL A 155 10.17 13.87 21.12
N ILE A 156 11.08 14.66 21.65
CA ILE A 156 12.14 14.21 22.55
C ILE A 156 12.14 15.07 23.80
N ASP A 157 12.19 14.43 24.96
CA ASP A 157 12.34 15.13 26.22
C ASP A 157 13.72 15.83 26.26
N PRO A 158 13.79 17.15 26.51
CA PRO A 158 15.04 17.90 26.38
C PRO A 158 16.10 17.55 27.42
N GLU A 159 15.69 17.03 28.58
CA GLU A 159 16.58 16.71 29.70
C GLU A 159 17.06 15.25 29.63
N THR A 160 16.11 14.32 29.59
CA THR A 160 16.34 12.86 29.61
C THR A 160 16.69 12.29 28.25
N ARG A 161 16.40 13.02 27.16
CA ARG A 161 16.53 12.57 25.77
C ARG A 161 15.69 11.34 25.43
N LEU A 162 14.67 11.03 26.24
CA LEU A 162 13.71 9.98 25.94
C LEU A 162 12.79 10.41 24.81
N LEU A 163 12.53 9.49 23.89
CA LEU A 163 11.59 9.68 22.79
C LEU A 163 10.17 9.48 23.29
N ASP A 164 9.27 10.39 22.94
CA ASP A 164 7.83 10.17 23.03
C ASP A 164 7.30 9.82 21.64
N LEU A 165 7.01 8.53 21.43
CA LEU A 165 6.45 8.05 20.16
C LEU A 165 4.93 8.21 20.11
N ASP A 166 4.26 8.50 21.23
CA ASP A 166 2.81 8.69 21.29
C ASP A 166 2.41 10.15 21.08
N ASP A 167 3.33 11.09 21.30
CA ASP A 167 3.12 12.52 21.10
C ASP A 167 3.03 12.92 19.61
N ALA A 168 1.87 13.45 19.22
CA ALA A 168 1.57 13.96 17.88
C ALA A 168 1.47 15.49 17.81
N SER A 169 1.95 16.23 18.82
CA SER A 169 1.86 17.69 18.93
C SER A 169 2.48 18.43 17.75
N LEU A 170 3.57 17.89 17.17
CA LEU A 170 4.14 18.39 15.93
C LEU A 170 3.39 17.87 14.70
N THR A 171 3.15 16.55 14.65
CA THR A 171 2.43 15.89 13.56
C THR A 171 2.12 14.43 13.91
N GLU A 172 1.04 13.88 13.37
CA GLU A 172 0.83 12.43 13.36
C GLU A 172 1.73 11.70 12.35
N ASN A 173 2.42 12.41 11.46
CA ASN A 173 3.31 11.84 10.44
C ASN A 173 4.77 11.80 10.93
N THR A 174 5.01 11.41 12.18
CA THR A 174 6.39 11.22 12.66
C THR A 174 7.06 10.05 11.93
N ARG A 175 8.34 10.20 11.58
CA ARG A 175 9.07 9.25 10.73
C ARG A 175 10.41 8.83 11.31
N ALA A 176 10.86 7.65 10.90
CA ALA A 176 12.22 7.18 11.09
C ALA A 176 12.82 6.73 9.76
N ALA A 177 13.95 7.32 9.37
CA ALA A 177 14.77 6.87 8.25
C ALA A 177 15.97 6.08 8.76
N TYR A 178 16.12 4.84 8.32
CA TYR A 178 17.22 3.97 8.74
C TYR A 178 17.64 3.03 7.60
N PRO A 179 18.92 2.60 7.55
CA PRO A 179 19.39 1.68 6.52
C PRO A 179 18.73 0.31 6.70
N ILE A 180 18.50 -0.39 5.59
CA ILE A 180 17.77 -1.67 5.62
C ILE A 180 18.54 -2.76 6.38
N SER A 181 19.87 -2.60 6.47
CA SER A 181 20.75 -3.45 7.29
C SER A 181 20.48 -3.37 8.80
N TYR A 182 19.58 -2.50 9.26
CA TYR A 182 19.14 -2.48 10.66
C TYR A 182 18.00 -3.46 10.95
N ILE A 183 17.37 -4.00 9.91
CA ILE A 183 16.35 -5.02 10.02
C ILE A 183 17.03 -6.39 9.91
N ASP A 184 17.04 -7.16 11.01
CA ASP A 184 17.83 -8.40 11.12
C ASP A 184 17.46 -9.47 10.07
N ASN A 185 16.19 -9.55 9.67
CA ASN A 185 15.71 -10.48 8.64
C ASN A 185 15.65 -9.87 7.23
N ALA A 186 16.24 -8.69 6.98
CA ALA A 186 16.28 -8.13 5.64
C ALA A 186 17.16 -8.97 4.69
N LEU A 187 16.69 -9.12 3.46
CA LEU A 187 17.44 -9.74 2.38
C LEU A 187 18.40 -8.71 1.79
N ILE A 188 19.71 -8.98 1.84
CA ILE A 188 20.75 -8.14 1.23
C ILE A 188 21.43 -8.99 0.16
N PRO A 189 21.40 -8.60 -1.14
CA PRO A 189 21.19 -7.26 -1.71
C PRO A 189 19.74 -6.91 -2.17
N GLY A 190 18.68 -7.31 -1.45
CA GLY A 190 17.30 -6.88 -1.75
C GLY A 190 16.76 -7.39 -3.09
N ILE A 191 17.21 -8.56 -3.55
CA ILE A 191 16.82 -9.19 -4.82
C ILE A 191 16.22 -10.55 -4.53
N ALA A 192 15.03 -10.82 -5.08
CA ALA A 192 14.40 -12.14 -5.01
C ALA A 192 13.78 -12.54 -6.35
N GLY A 193 13.20 -13.75 -6.41
CA GLY A 193 12.55 -14.30 -7.59
C GLY A 193 11.27 -13.57 -8.01
N HIS A 194 10.49 -14.18 -8.90
CA HIS A 194 9.18 -13.64 -9.27
C HIS A 194 8.17 -13.82 -8.14
N PRO A 195 7.24 -12.87 -7.95
CA PRO A 195 6.17 -13.02 -6.97
C PRO A 195 5.28 -14.21 -7.34
N THR A 196 4.97 -15.02 -6.34
CA THR A 196 3.92 -16.05 -6.42
C THR A 196 2.60 -15.51 -5.90
N ASN A 197 2.65 -14.51 -5.01
CA ASN A 197 1.49 -13.86 -4.43
C ASN A 197 1.59 -12.33 -4.50
N ILE A 198 0.44 -11.70 -4.77
CA ILE A 198 0.18 -10.28 -4.56
C ILE A 198 -0.93 -10.18 -3.52
N VAL A 199 -0.75 -9.28 -2.55
CA VAL A 199 -1.72 -8.96 -1.52
C VAL A 199 -2.07 -7.48 -1.66
N MET A 200 -3.34 -7.17 -1.87
CA MET A 200 -3.88 -5.82 -1.90
C MET A 200 -4.60 -5.56 -0.58
N LEU A 201 -4.10 -4.60 0.18
CA LEU A 201 -4.62 -4.23 1.49
C LEU A 201 -5.57 -3.04 1.35
N THR A 202 -6.76 -3.19 1.91
CA THR A 202 -7.73 -2.12 2.11
C THR A 202 -8.07 -2.01 3.59
N ALA A 203 -8.25 -0.80 4.11
CA ALA A 203 -8.82 -0.60 5.44
C ALA A 203 -10.25 -0.11 5.24
N ASP A 204 -11.18 -1.04 5.03
CA ASP A 204 -12.58 -0.70 4.80
C ASP A 204 -13.27 -0.35 6.12
N ALA A 205 -13.57 0.93 6.32
CA ALA A 205 -14.29 1.44 7.48
C ALA A 205 -15.83 1.39 7.31
N PHE A 206 -16.33 0.95 6.16
CA PHE A 206 -17.75 0.72 5.92
C PHE A 206 -18.19 -0.66 6.42
N GLY A 207 -17.25 -1.59 6.65
CA GLY A 207 -17.52 -2.93 7.20
C GLY A 207 -18.12 -3.91 6.20
N VAL A 208 -17.87 -3.70 4.92
CA VAL A 208 -18.50 -4.39 3.78
C VAL A 208 -17.54 -5.40 3.14
N MET A 209 -16.28 -5.04 2.96
CA MET A 209 -15.31 -5.85 2.24
C MET A 209 -14.99 -7.15 3.00
N PRO A 210 -14.96 -8.31 2.32
CA PRO A 210 -14.56 -9.57 2.94
C PRO A 210 -13.18 -9.49 3.59
N PRO A 211 -12.94 -10.18 4.72
CA PRO A 211 -11.62 -10.22 5.35
C PRO A 211 -10.51 -10.68 4.40
N ILE A 212 -10.83 -11.64 3.52
CA ILE A 212 -9.94 -12.11 2.45
C ILE A 212 -10.76 -12.52 1.22
N SER A 213 -10.25 -12.23 0.02
CA SER A 213 -10.80 -12.72 -1.24
C SER A 213 -9.69 -13.04 -2.23
N LYS A 214 -9.85 -14.13 -2.98
CA LYS A 214 -9.01 -14.44 -4.15
C LYS A 214 -9.53 -13.66 -5.34
N LEU A 215 -8.67 -12.89 -6.00
CA LEU A 215 -9.05 -12.10 -7.16
C LEU A 215 -8.75 -12.86 -8.45
N THR A 216 -9.64 -12.74 -9.43
CA THR A 216 -9.30 -13.00 -10.82
C THR A 216 -8.30 -11.95 -11.32
N GLN A 217 -7.66 -12.19 -12.48
CA GLN A 217 -6.72 -11.21 -13.04
C GLN A 217 -7.41 -9.88 -13.38
N ALA A 218 -8.62 -9.95 -13.94
CA ALA A 218 -9.43 -8.76 -14.24
C ALA A 218 -9.81 -8.00 -12.96
N GLN A 219 -10.20 -8.70 -11.89
CA GLN A 219 -10.46 -8.10 -10.58
C GLN A 219 -9.20 -7.47 -9.98
N ALA A 220 -8.04 -8.12 -10.10
CA ALA A 220 -6.78 -7.56 -9.63
C ALA A 220 -6.46 -6.24 -10.35
N MET A 221 -6.64 -6.16 -11.67
CA MET A 221 -6.47 -4.91 -12.42
C MET A 221 -7.49 -3.84 -12.01
N TYR A 222 -8.77 -4.21 -11.82
CA TYR A 222 -9.83 -3.31 -11.37
C TYR A 222 -9.55 -2.71 -9.99
N HIS A 223 -9.19 -3.56 -9.01
CA HIS A 223 -8.87 -3.14 -7.66
C HIS A 223 -7.54 -2.39 -7.58
N PHE A 224 -6.56 -2.71 -8.44
CA PHE A 224 -5.33 -1.95 -8.56
C PHE A 224 -5.56 -0.53 -9.09
N LEU A 225 -6.39 -0.37 -10.13
CA LEU A 225 -6.77 0.95 -10.63
C LEU A 225 -7.64 1.72 -9.64
N SER A 226 -8.47 1.03 -8.87
CA SER A 226 -9.30 1.68 -7.85
C SER A 226 -8.48 2.13 -6.64
N GLY A 227 -7.55 1.28 -6.14
CA GLY A 227 -6.69 1.59 -5.00
C GLY A 227 -7.47 2.04 -3.76
N TYR A 228 -8.53 1.30 -3.43
CA TYR A 228 -9.50 1.67 -2.42
C TYR A 228 -9.01 1.46 -0.97
N THR A 229 -9.23 2.45 -0.13
CA THR A 229 -9.23 2.36 1.34
C THR A 229 -10.30 3.29 1.91
N ALA A 230 -10.60 3.21 3.19
CA ALA A 230 -11.34 4.26 3.88
C ALA A 230 -10.42 5.04 4.84
N LYS A 231 -10.75 6.32 5.03
CA LYS A 231 -10.20 7.16 6.10
C LYS A 231 -11.26 7.31 7.19
N VAL A 232 -10.80 7.43 8.44
CA VAL A 232 -11.65 7.63 9.63
C VAL A 232 -11.19 8.87 10.39
N ALA A 233 -12.06 9.40 11.26
CA ALA A 233 -11.75 10.53 12.12
C ALA A 233 -10.40 10.33 12.86
N GLY A 234 -9.57 11.37 12.90
CA GLY A 234 -8.26 11.32 13.58
C GLY A 234 -7.13 10.63 12.81
N THR A 235 -7.28 10.40 11.50
CA THR A 235 -6.18 9.93 10.63
C THR A 235 -5.62 11.01 9.70
N GLU A 236 -6.40 12.07 9.44
CA GLU A 236 -5.99 13.28 8.72
C GLU A 236 -6.81 14.51 9.19
N LYS A 237 -6.26 15.72 9.00
CA LYS A 237 -6.90 16.98 9.37
C LYS A 237 -8.18 17.21 8.52
N GLY A 238 -9.32 17.42 9.19
CA GLY A 238 -10.59 17.79 8.53
C GLY A 238 -11.57 16.64 8.26
N ILE A 239 -11.28 15.42 8.71
CA ILE A 239 -12.21 14.29 8.58
C ILE A 239 -13.25 14.32 9.71
N GLY A 240 -14.53 14.31 9.35
CA GLY A 240 -15.66 14.23 10.29
C GLY A 240 -15.79 12.85 10.96
N SER A 241 -16.86 12.65 11.72
CA SER A 241 -17.13 11.38 12.45
C SER A 241 -17.43 10.19 11.53
N GLU A 242 -17.86 10.43 10.29
CA GLU A 242 -18.20 9.38 9.32
C GLU A 242 -16.99 8.92 8.48
N PRO A 243 -16.91 7.60 8.16
CA PRO A 243 -15.86 7.09 7.29
C PRO A 243 -15.97 7.63 5.87
N GLN A 244 -14.84 8.01 5.28
CA GLN A 244 -14.75 8.50 3.90
C GLN A 244 -14.00 7.51 3.02
N ALA A 245 -14.61 7.09 1.90
CA ALA A 245 -13.93 6.30 0.89
C ALA A 245 -12.83 7.13 0.22
N THR A 246 -11.65 6.55 0.07
CA THR A 246 -10.51 7.11 -0.66
C THR A 246 -10.07 6.13 -1.72
N PHE A 247 -9.97 6.62 -2.95
CA PHE A 247 -9.47 5.87 -4.09
C PHE A 247 -8.14 6.51 -4.51
N SER A 248 -7.04 5.77 -4.37
CA SER A 248 -5.73 6.21 -4.81
C SER A 248 -5.20 5.21 -5.81
N THR A 249 -5.42 5.52 -7.08
CA THR A 249 -5.03 4.72 -8.23
C THR A 249 -3.64 4.10 -8.10
N CYS A 250 -3.54 2.81 -8.42
CA CYS A 250 -2.30 2.01 -8.30
C CYS A 250 -1.74 1.94 -6.86
N PHE A 251 -2.55 2.26 -5.85
CA PHE A 251 -2.14 2.46 -4.46
C PHE A 251 -1.04 3.53 -4.27
N GLY A 252 -0.92 4.48 -5.20
CA GLY A 252 0.19 5.44 -5.23
C GLY A 252 -0.02 6.58 -6.21
N ALA A 253 -1.26 7.03 -6.42
CA ALA A 253 -1.63 8.00 -7.46
C ALA A 253 -0.73 9.25 -7.52
N PRO A 254 -0.33 9.90 -6.39
CA PRO A 254 0.53 11.09 -6.44
C PRO A 254 1.91 10.87 -7.08
N PHE A 255 2.34 9.61 -7.23
CA PHE A 255 3.67 9.26 -7.73
C PHE A 255 3.63 8.64 -9.13
N MET A 256 2.45 8.52 -9.73
CA MET A 256 2.28 7.97 -11.08
C MET A 256 2.51 9.06 -12.12
N ALA A 257 3.55 8.91 -12.93
CA ALA A 257 3.93 9.89 -13.96
C ALA A 257 3.32 9.59 -15.35
N LEU A 258 2.74 8.41 -15.53
CA LEU A 258 2.06 7.99 -16.75
C LEU A 258 0.57 7.75 -16.46
N HIS A 259 -0.23 7.57 -17.53
CA HIS A 259 -1.62 7.19 -17.36
C HIS A 259 -1.73 5.87 -16.57
N PRO A 260 -2.59 5.77 -15.54
CA PRO A 260 -2.69 4.60 -14.67
C PRO A 260 -2.82 3.25 -15.36
N THR A 261 -3.50 3.20 -16.51
CA THR A 261 -3.70 1.95 -17.25
C THR A 261 -2.41 1.36 -17.80
N VAL A 262 -1.35 2.16 -17.97
CA VAL A 262 -0.01 1.67 -18.32
C VAL A 262 0.49 0.70 -17.24
N TYR A 263 0.35 1.07 -15.97
CA TYR A 263 0.78 0.24 -14.84
C TYR A 263 -0.13 -0.98 -14.65
N ALA A 264 -1.44 -0.79 -14.80
CA ALA A 264 -2.41 -1.89 -14.67
C ALA A 264 -2.24 -2.96 -15.75
N GLN A 265 -1.99 -2.56 -17.01
CA GLN A 265 -1.69 -3.49 -18.11
C GLN A 265 -0.41 -4.27 -17.83
N LEU A 266 0.66 -3.59 -17.40
CA LEU A 266 1.90 -4.26 -17.00
C LEU A 266 1.70 -5.22 -15.83
N LEU A 267 0.86 -4.87 -14.85
CA LEU A 267 0.49 -5.78 -13.76
C LEU A 267 -0.18 -7.03 -14.31
N GLY A 268 -1.22 -6.87 -15.14
CA GLY A 268 -1.93 -7.97 -15.80
C GLY A 268 -0.99 -8.91 -16.57
N GLU A 269 -0.20 -8.36 -17.50
CA GLU A 269 0.77 -9.12 -18.29
C GLU A 269 1.74 -9.94 -17.41
N LYS A 270 2.28 -9.32 -16.35
CA LYS A 270 3.22 -9.97 -15.45
C LYS A 270 2.52 -10.96 -14.51
N MET A 271 1.24 -10.80 -14.22
CA MET A 271 0.45 -11.80 -13.49
C MET A 271 0.18 -13.02 -14.35
N THR A 272 -0.28 -12.84 -15.58
CA THR A 272 -0.53 -13.92 -16.54
C THR A 272 0.74 -14.73 -16.80
N ARG A 273 1.84 -14.05 -17.12
CA ARG A 273 3.12 -14.70 -17.47
C ARG A 273 3.68 -15.58 -16.36
N HIS A 274 3.50 -15.16 -15.11
CA HIS A 274 4.10 -15.81 -13.95
C HIS A 274 3.09 -16.56 -13.07
N LYS A 275 1.81 -16.64 -13.50
CA LYS A 275 0.71 -17.30 -12.78
C LYS A 275 0.62 -16.86 -11.32
N VAL A 276 0.68 -15.54 -11.10
CA VAL A 276 0.70 -14.94 -9.76
C VAL A 276 -0.71 -14.94 -9.18
N ASN A 277 -0.86 -15.45 -7.95
CA ASN A 277 -2.11 -15.33 -7.20
C ASN A 277 -2.27 -13.89 -6.69
N CYS A 278 -3.49 -13.36 -6.68
CA CYS A 278 -3.80 -12.07 -6.09
C CYS A 278 -4.88 -12.19 -5.03
N TRP A 279 -4.65 -11.58 -3.88
CA TRP A 279 -5.52 -11.61 -2.71
C TRP A 279 -5.90 -10.19 -2.33
N LEU A 280 -7.17 -9.94 -2.07
CA LEU A 280 -7.66 -8.70 -1.45
C LEU A 280 -7.90 -8.97 0.03
N ILE A 281 -7.29 -8.20 0.91
CA ILE A 281 -7.40 -8.37 2.37
C ILE A 281 -7.93 -7.08 2.99
N ASN A 282 -9.05 -7.21 3.70
CA ASN A 282 -9.58 -6.13 4.52
C ASN A 282 -8.89 -6.13 5.89
N THR A 283 -8.23 -5.02 6.19
CA THR A 283 -7.54 -4.71 7.45
C THR A 283 -8.29 -3.66 8.29
N GLY A 284 -9.46 -3.25 7.79
CA GLY A 284 -10.37 -2.30 8.40
C GLY A 284 -11.37 -2.99 9.32
N TRP A 285 -12.65 -2.69 9.14
CA TRP A 285 -13.73 -3.04 10.05
C TRP A 285 -14.55 -4.24 9.57
N SER A 286 -15.16 -4.92 10.54
CA SER A 286 -16.18 -5.97 10.34
C SER A 286 -17.28 -5.81 11.40
N GLY A 287 -18.45 -6.38 11.12
CA GLY A 287 -19.60 -6.38 12.03
C GLY A 287 -20.43 -5.09 12.04
N GLY A 288 -20.10 -4.14 11.17
CA GLY A 288 -20.76 -2.84 11.07
C GLY A 288 -19.79 -1.78 10.53
N PRO A 289 -20.28 -0.57 10.23
CA PRO A 289 -19.42 0.55 9.89
C PRO A 289 -18.59 1.00 11.10
N TYR A 290 -17.60 1.85 10.87
CA TYR A 290 -16.87 2.55 11.93
C TYR A 290 -17.84 3.16 12.96
N GLY A 291 -17.54 2.98 14.25
CA GLY A 291 -18.40 3.38 15.36
C GLY A 291 -19.41 2.32 15.83
N VAL A 292 -19.72 1.32 15.00
CA VAL A 292 -20.61 0.18 15.36
C VAL A 292 -19.85 -1.14 15.32
N GLY A 293 -19.15 -1.41 14.21
CA GLY A 293 -18.28 -2.57 14.06
C GLY A 293 -16.95 -2.40 14.77
N SER A 294 -16.10 -3.42 14.67
CA SER A 294 -14.75 -3.40 15.23
C SER A 294 -13.71 -3.68 14.15
N ARG A 295 -12.49 -3.17 14.34
CA ARG A 295 -11.38 -3.46 13.43
C ARG A 295 -11.07 -4.96 13.48
N ILE A 296 -10.83 -5.56 12.31
CA ILE A 296 -10.47 -6.98 12.21
C ILE A 296 -9.22 -7.24 13.05
N LYS A 297 -9.28 -8.26 13.92
CA LYS A 297 -8.18 -8.60 14.81
C LYS A 297 -6.92 -8.90 13.99
N ILE A 298 -5.79 -8.28 14.35
CA ILE A 298 -4.52 -8.45 13.65
C ILE A 298 -4.09 -9.93 13.56
N ALA A 299 -4.41 -10.73 14.58
CA ALA A 299 -4.17 -12.17 14.58
C ALA A 299 -4.88 -12.90 13.42
N TYR A 300 -6.14 -12.51 13.11
CA TYR A 300 -6.88 -13.06 11.98
C TYR A 300 -6.28 -12.61 10.65
N THR A 301 -5.92 -11.33 10.54
CA THR A 301 -5.25 -10.81 9.33
C THR A 301 -3.94 -11.54 9.05
N ARG A 302 -3.09 -11.73 10.06
CA ARG A 302 -1.84 -12.50 9.94
C ARG A 302 -2.14 -13.95 9.52
N ALA A 303 -3.10 -14.61 10.15
CA ALA A 303 -3.50 -15.97 9.78
C ALA A 303 -3.95 -16.08 8.31
N MET A 304 -4.76 -15.14 7.83
CA MET A 304 -5.21 -15.09 6.42
C MET A 304 -4.05 -14.86 5.45
N VAL A 305 -3.14 -13.92 5.77
CA VAL A 305 -1.93 -13.69 4.97
C VAL A 305 -1.07 -14.96 4.93
N THR A 306 -0.77 -15.56 6.08
CA THR A 306 0.03 -16.80 6.14
C THR A 306 -0.64 -17.92 5.34
N ALA A 307 -1.96 -18.10 5.46
CA ALA A 307 -2.69 -19.13 4.72
C ALA A 307 -2.65 -18.90 3.19
N ALA A 308 -2.74 -17.65 2.75
CA ALA A 308 -2.60 -17.27 1.35
C ALA A 308 -1.18 -17.53 0.82
N LEU A 309 -0.15 -17.11 1.56
CA LEU A 309 1.25 -17.21 1.12
C LEU A 309 1.78 -18.64 1.15
N THR A 310 1.32 -19.47 2.09
CA THR A 310 1.73 -20.88 2.22
C THR A 310 0.97 -21.82 1.29
N GLY A 311 -0.03 -21.32 0.54
CA GLY A 311 -0.89 -22.11 -0.33
C GLY A 311 -1.97 -22.91 0.39
N ALA A 312 -2.17 -22.69 1.69
CA ALA A 312 -3.22 -23.36 2.47
C ALA A 312 -4.64 -23.06 1.93
N LEU A 313 -4.82 -21.93 1.23
CA LEU A 313 -6.08 -21.54 0.60
C LEU A 313 -6.21 -22.00 -0.87
N ASP A 314 -5.19 -22.60 -1.49
CA ASP A 314 -5.20 -22.89 -2.94
C ASP A 314 -6.27 -23.91 -3.36
N LYS A 315 -6.62 -24.83 -2.45
CA LYS A 315 -7.62 -25.89 -2.68
C LYS A 315 -8.92 -25.69 -1.91
N VAL A 316 -9.05 -24.58 -1.18
CA VAL A 316 -10.26 -24.29 -0.40
C VAL A 316 -11.33 -23.80 -1.37
N PRO A 317 -12.55 -24.38 -1.36
CA PRO A 317 -13.67 -23.86 -2.14
C PRO A 317 -13.92 -22.39 -1.83
N THR A 318 -14.28 -21.62 -2.84
CA THR A 318 -14.61 -20.21 -2.68
C THR A 318 -16.09 -19.98 -2.99
N ARG A 319 -16.73 -19.14 -2.18
CA ARG A 319 -18.06 -18.61 -2.45
C ARG A 319 -17.96 -17.19 -3.02
N GLU A 320 -18.70 -16.93 -4.09
CA GLU A 320 -18.74 -15.62 -4.71
C GLU A 320 -19.61 -14.63 -3.90
N ASP A 321 -19.09 -13.44 -3.66
CA ASP A 321 -19.84 -12.33 -3.08
C ASP A 321 -20.86 -11.78 -4.10
N PRO A 322 -22.15 -11.62 -3.71
CA PRO A 322 -23.20 -11.25 -4.65
C PRO A 322 -23.17 -9.78 -5.11
N ILE A 323 -22.36 -8.91 -4.50
CA ILE A 323 -22.32 -7.48 -4.77
C ILE A 323 -21.06 -7.12 -5.57
N PHE A 324 -19.91 -7.61 -5.12
CA PHE A 324 -18.60 -7.34 -5.69
C PHE A 324 -18.10 -8.46 -6.61
N GLY A 325 -18.72 -9.65 -6.59
CA GLY A 325 -18.25 -10.81 -7.36
C GLY A 325 -16.94 -11.41 -6.84
N LEU A 326 -16.53 -11.07 -5.62
CA LEU A 326 -15.26 -11.50 -5.03
C LEU A 326 -15.33 -12.96 -4.58
N HIS A 327 -14.26 -13.71 -4.79
CA HIS A 327 -14.20 -15.12 -4.38
C HIS A 327 -13.66 -15.25 -2.95
N ILE A 328 -14.55 -15.49 -2.00
CA ILE A 328 -14.23 -15.61 -0.57
C ILE A 328 -13.97 -17.09 -0.24
N PRO A 329 -12.81 -17.47 0.32
CA PRO A 329 -12.58 -18.83 0.81
C PRO A 329 -13.62 -19.23 1.87
N GLU A 330 -14.17 -20.44 1.78
CA GLU A 330 -15.18 -20.92 2.74
C GLU A 330 -14.62 -21.17 4.14
N THR A 331 -13.32 -21.47 4.23
CA THR A 331 -12.60 -21.66 5.49
C THR A 331 -11.20 -21.05 5.41
N CYS A 332 -10.64 -20.69 6.55
CA CYS A 332 -9.25 -20.27 6.67
C CYS A 332 -8.71 -20.76 8.03
N PRO A 333 -7.52 -21.41 8.07
CA PRO A 333 -6.93 -21.83 9.33
C PRO A 333 -6.84 -20.68 10.33
N ASN A 334 -7.17 -20.95 11.60
CA ASN A 334 -7.12 -19.99 12.71
C ASN A 334 -8.02 -18.75 12.56
N VAL A 335 -9.01 -18.79 11.67
CA VAL A 335 -10.01 -17.74 11.50
C VAL A 335 -11.40 -18.37 11.54
N PRO A 336 -12.32 -17.89 12.40
CA PRO A 336 -13.68 -18.41 12.45
C PRO A 336 -14.40 -18.20 11.12
N ALA A 337 -15.05 -19.25 10.59
CA ALA A 337 -15.65 -19.25 9.27
C ALA A 337 -16.78 -18.22 9.12
N GLU A 338 -17.49 -17.92 10.21
CA GLU A 338 -18.54 -16.90 10.23
C GLU A 338 -18.02 -15.49 9.94
N VAL A 339 -16.76 -15.20 10.30
CA VAL A 339 -16.14 -13.87 10.10
C VAL A 339 -15.76 -13.65 8.64
N LEU A 340 -15.46 -14.73 7.89
CA LEU A 340 -15.04 -14.64 6.47
C LEU A 340 -16.11 -14.02 5.57
N PHE A 341 -17.38 -14.05 6.01
CA PHE A 341 -18.50 -13.51 5.26
C PHE A 341 -19.08 -12.29 5.99
N PRO A 342 -18.76 -11.06 5.56
CA PRO A 342 -19.09 -9.82 6.27
C PRO A 342 -20.55 -9.73 6.73
N LYS A 343 -21.50 -10.08 5.86
CA LYS A 343 -22.94 -10.06 6.18
C LYS A 343 -23.32 -10.88 7.42
N ASN A 344 -22.59 -11.94 7.73
CA ASN A 344 -22.84 -12.77 8.92
C ASN A 344 -22.45 -12.06 10.22
N THR A 345 -21.54 -11.11 10.15
CA THR A 345 -21.04 -10.37 11.32
C THR A 345 -21.92 -9.17 11.67
N TRP A 346 -22.79 -8.73 10.76
CA TRP A 346 -23.71 -7.63 10.99
C TRP A 346 -24.97 -8.10 11.73
N SER A 347 -25.33 -7.37 12.79
CA SER A 347 -26.57 -7.62 13.53
C SER A 347 -27.81 -7.38 12.65
N ASN A 348 -27.78 -6.32 11.82
CA ASN A 348 -28.81 -6.01 10.83
C ASN A 348 -28.31 -6.31 9.40
N LYS A 349 -28.79 -7.42 8.84
CA LYS A 349 -28.43 -7.87 7.47
C LYS A 349 -28.93 -6.93 6.36
N ALA A 350 -30.01 -6.19 6.58
CA ALA A 350 -30.51 -5.22 5.62
C ALA A 350 -29.63 -3.96 5.60
N ALA A 351 -29.17 -3.52 6.77
CA ALA A 351 -28.20 -2.41 6.86
C ALA A 351 -26.87 -2.74 6.18
N TYR A 352 -26.43 -4.00 6.24
CA TYR A 352 -25.29 -4.48 5.44
C TYR A 352 -25.55 -4.30 3.94
N ASP A 353 -26.72 -4.73 3.45
CA ASP A 353 -27.04 -4.68 2.02
C ASP A 353 -27.07 -3.23 1.50
N GLU A 354 -27.65 -2.31 2.27
CA GLU A 354 -27.65 -0.87 1.95
C GLU A 354 -26.22 -0.29 1.90
N GLN A 355 -25.42 -0.57 2.92
CA GLN A 355 -24.04 -0.08 3.00
C GLN A 355 -23.18 -0.65 1.87
N ALA A 356 -23.38 -1.92 1.52
CA ALA A 356 -22.65 -2.56 0.46
C ALA A 356 -23.02 -2.02 -0.93
N GLN A 357 -24.30 -1.70 -1.17
CA GLN A 357 -24.72 -0.98 -2.38
C GLN A 357 -24.13 0.43 -2.47
N LYS A 358 -24.08 1.15 -1.34
CA LYS A 358 -23.45 2.47 -1.27
C LYS A 358 -21.97 2.40 -1.65
N LEU A 359 -21.23 1.43 -1.10
CA LEU A 359 -19.82 1.24 -1.43
C LEU A 359 -19.63 0.81 -2.91
N ALA A 360 -20.47 -0.10 -3.41
CA ALA A 360 -20.45 -0.52 -4.81
C ALA A 360 -20.64 0.65 -5.79
N ALA A 361 -21.58 1.55 -5.49
CA ALA A 361 -21.80 2.77 -6.27
C ALA A 361 -20.58 3.71 -6.27
N MET A 362 -19.88 3.84 -5.14
CA MET A 362 -18.63 4.61 -5.05
C MET A 362 -17.52 4.03 -5.92
N PHE A 363 -17.36 2.70 -5.92
CA PHE A 363 -16.42 2.01 -6.81
C PHE A 363 -16.73 2.24 -8.29
N LYS A 364 -18.00 2.07 -8.70
CA LYS A 364 -18.44 2.30 -10.09
C LYS A 364 -18.14 3.73 -10.52
N LYS A 365 -18.58 4.72 -9.73
CA LYS A 365 -18.33 6.14 -10.00
C LYS A 365 -16.84 6.47 -10.12
N ASN A 366 -16.01 5.93 -9.22
CA ASN A 366 -14.57 6.11 -9.32
C ASN A 366 -13.99 5.49 -10.61
N PHE A 367 -14.53 4.37 -11.07
CA PHE A 367 -13.96 3.62 -12.18
C PHE A 367 -14.31 4.19 -13.57
N GLU A 368 -15.34 5.04 -13.69
CA GLU A 368 -15.75 5.71 -14.94
C GLU A 368 -14.57 6.36 -15.68
N GLN A 369 -13.62 6.94 -14.94
CA GLN A 369 -12.42 7.58 -15.50
C GLN A 369 -11.49 6.62 -16.29
N PHE A 370 -11.63 5.31 -16.09
CA PHE A 370 -10.77 4.29 -16.73
C PHE A 370 -11.46 3.52 -17.86
N GLU A 371 -12.79 3.64 -18.01
CA GLU A 371 -13.57 2.81 -18.95
C GLU A 371 -13.11 2.95 -20.40
N GLY A 372 -12.67 4.14 -20.83
CA GLY A 372 -12.12 4.33 -22.18
C GLY A 372 -10.79 3.61 -22.44
N TYR A 373 -10.12 3.11 -21.40
CA TYR A 373 -8.71 2.72 -21.43
C TYR A 373 -8.44 1.26 -21.01
N VAL A 374 -9.48 0.51 -20.63
CA VAL A 374 -9.37 -0.88 -20.16
C VAL A 374 -10.26 -1.83 -20.98
N SER A 375 -9.94 -3.13 -20.96
CA SER A 375 -10.74 -4.14 -21.65
C SER A 375 -12.12 -4.33 -20.98
N GLU A 376 -13.09 -4.83 -21.74
CA GLU A 376 -14.43 -5.16 -21.23
C GLU A 376 -14.40 -6.15 -20.06
N GLU A 377 -13.43 -7.06 -20.04
CA GLU A 377 -13.24 -7.99 -18.94
C GLU A 377 -12.93 -7.26 -17.62
N VAL A 378 -12.03 -6.26 -17.65
CA VAL A 378 -11.68 -5.46 -16.47
C VAL A 378 -12.85 -4.57 -16.06
N LYS A 379 -13.61 -4.00 -17.00
CA LYS A 379 -14.82 -3.21 -16.66
C LYS A 379 -15.85 -4.05 -15.91
N LYS A 380 -16.10 -5.27 -16.40
CA LYS A 380 -17.08 -6.21 -15.81
C LYS A 380 -16.59 -6.86 -14.51
N ALA A 381 -15.32 -6.68 -14.15
CA ALA A 381 -14.75 -7.19 -12.91
C ALA A 381 -15.07 -6.33 -11.67
N GLY A 382 -15.68 -5.15 -11.86
CA GLY A 382 -16.17 -4.32 -10.77
C GLY A 382 -17.45 -4.85 -10.11
N PRO A 383 -18.03 -4.10 -9.15
CA PRO A 383 -19.27 -4.49 -8.49
C PRO A 383 -20.42 -4.74 -9.47
N LYS A 384 -21.17 -5.83 -9.24
CA LYS A 384 -22.28 -6.30 -10.09
C LYS A 384 -23.57 -5.51 -9.88
N LYS A 385 -23.88 -5.15 -8.62
CA LYS A 385 -25.14 -4.47 -8.26
C LYS A 385 -24.95 -2.97 -8.14
#